data_AF-A0A0J1BRH0-F1
#
_entry.id   AF-A0A0J1BRH0-F1
#
_cell.length_a   1.000
_cell.length_b   1.000
_cell.length_c   1.000
_cell.angle_alpha   90.00
_cell.angle_beta   90.00
_cell.angle_gamma   90.00
#
_symmetry.space_group_name_H-M   'P 1'
#
loop_
_entity.id
_entity.type
_entity.pdbx_description
1 polymer ?
#
loop_
_entity_poly.entity_id
_entity_poly.type
_entity_poly.pdbx_seq_one_letter_code
_entity_poly.pdbx_strand_id
1 'polypeptide(L)'
;MDSQSKDARFDPLVLADGQEAVATGRLVRVQQEGLGLVWWHQEPWPVDLLLPASAPVVVLFPRGPGRDEELIDRIGHRVLATGMWSDGKLHVDTVTDITLAESPLQVPVESQPPPMHPVDEATRAVESPLFETGVMLWRVRRVAPGGLEEIVVSATDVPAALRALSPLYGERLRVYQSPWTADDLARLDAVIAAVEPTRRHAGGAGVSPEGIVYRRLLLTYLDQQLAMTLSAFPEEMLKLEVQAQPRR
;
A
#
# COMPACT_ATOMS: atom_id res chain seq x y z
N MET A 1 12.22 -12.55 -31.94
CA MET A 1 11.11 -11.61 -31.66
C MET A 1 10.48 -12.10 -30.40
N ASP A 2 10.66 -11.29 -29.36
CA ASP A 2 10.63 -11.70 -27.97
C ASP A 2 9.25 -12.11 -27.49
N SER A 3 9.20 -13.26 -26.85
CA SER A 3 8.08 -13.67 -26.03
C SER A 3 8.14 -12.82 -24.76
N GLN A 4 7.54 -11.62 -24.79
CA GLN A 4 7.18 -10.92 -23.57
C GLN A 4 6.23 -11.85 -22.81
N SER A 5 6.76 -12.56 -21.81
CA SER A 5 5.94 -13.23 -20.84
C SER A 5 5.08 -12.16 -20.19
N LYS A 6 3.81 -12.09 -20.61
CA LYS A 6 2.82 -11.20 -20.03
C LYS A 6 2.66 -11.66 -18.59
N ASP A 7 3.27 -10.94 -17.67
CA ASP A 7 3.13 -11.20 -16.25
C ASP A 7 1.66 -10.96 -15.86
N ALA A 8 0.90 -12.06 -15.81
CA ALA A 8 -0.55 -12.07 -15.66
C ALA A 8 -1.00 -11.84 -14.21
N ARG A 9 -0.08 -11.61 -13.26
CA ARG A 9 -0.40 -11.45 -11.84
C ARG A 9 -1.35 -10.29 -11.56
N PHE A 10 -1.27 -9.23 -12.38
CA PHE A 10 -2.12 -8.04 -12.26
C PHE A 10 -3.36 -8.07 -13.14
N ASP A 11 -3.46 -8.97 -14.11
CA ASP A 11 -4.63 -9.11 -14.98
C ASP A 11 -5.98 -9.16 -14.21
N PRO A 12 -6.12 -9.84 -13.06
CA PRO A 12 -7.38 -9.82 -12.31
C PRO A 12 -7.69 -8.50 -11.58
N LEU A 13 -6.74 -7.56 -11.55
CA LEU A 13 -6.86 -6.26 -10.87
C LEU A 13 -6.97 -5.09 -11.85
N VAL A 14 -6.53 -5.26 -13.10
CA VAL A 14 -6.54 -4.19 -14.11
C VAL A 14 -7.98 -3.86 -14.50
N LEU A 15 -8.35 -2.59 -14.34
CA LEU A 15 -9.61 -2.04 -14.82
C LEU A 15 -9.45 -1.45 -16.21
N ALA A 16 -10.34 -1.85 -17.12
CA ALA A 16 -10.50 -1.26 -18.43
C ALA A 16 -11.83 -0.51 -18.54
N ASP A 17 -11.88 0.49 -19.41
CA ASP A 17 -13.13 1.21 -19.71
C ASP A 17 -14.18 0.26 -20.31
N GLY A 18 -15.42 0.45 -19.89
CA GLY A 18 -16.55 -0.38 -20.30
C GLY A 18 -16.61 -1.74 -19.60
N GLN A 19 -15.83 -1.95 -18.53
CA GLN A 19 -15.87 -3.18 -17.73
C GLN A 19 -16.75 -3.00 -16.48
N GLU A 20 -17.42 -4.08 -16.06
CA GLU A 20 -18.05 -4.11 -14.75
C GLU A 20 -16.99 -4.09 -13.65
N ALA A 21 -17.21 -3.24 -12.66
CA ALA A 21 -16.29 -3.00 -11.56
C ALA A 21 -17.01 -3.04 -10.22
N VAL A 22 -16.23 -3.38 -9.20
CA VAL A 22 -16.61 -3.29 -7.81
C VAL A 22 -15.60 -2.41 -7.09
N ALA A 23 -16.10 -1.50 -6.27
CA ALA A 23 -15.29 -0.67 -5.40
C ALA A 23 -15.86 -0.70 -3.99
N THR A 24 -14.98 -0.75 -2.99
CA THR A 24 -15.37 -0.67 -1.59
C THR A 24 -14.76 0.55 -0.95
N GLY A 25 -15.50 1.26 -0.11
CA GLY A 25 -14.93 2.40 0.60
C GLY A 25 -15.86 2.95 1.67
N ARG A 26 -15.38 3.97 2.37
CA ARG A 26 -16.29 4.88 3.06
C ARG A 26 -16.77 5.94 2.07
N LEU A 27 -18.08 6.14 1.99
CA LEU A 27 -18.66 7.14 1.11
C LEU A 27 -18.46 8.54 1.68
N VAL A 28 -17.95 9.46 0.87
CA VAL A 28 -17.59 10.83 1.29
C VAL A 28 -17.97 11.86 0.23
N ARG A 29 -18.03 13.13 0.64
CA ARG A 29 -18.11 14.26 -0.29
C ARG A 29 -16.72 14.70 -0.72
N VAL A 30 -16.60 15.08 -1.99
CA VAL A 30 -15.35 15.51 -2.61
C VAL A 30 -15.59 16.82 -3.34
N GLN A 31 -14.73 17.80 -3.13
CA GLN A 31 -14.79 19.09 -3.83
C GLN A 31 -14.78 18.85 -5.34
N GLN A 32 -15.70 19.50 -6.06
CA GLN A 32 -15.83 19.49 -7.53
C GLN A 32 -16.24 18.15 -8.16
N GLU A 33 -15.95 17.02 -7.53
CA GLU A 33 -16.28 15.67 -8.02
C GLU A 33 -17.60 15.12 -7.45
N GLY A 34 -18.15 15.74 -6.40
CA GLY A 34 -19.40 15.32 -5.78
C GLY A 34 -19.19 14.23 -4.73
N LEU A 35 -19.19 12.97 -5.15
CA LEU A 35 -19.13 11.80 -4.27
C LEU A 35 -17.97 10.86 -4.62
N GLY A 36 -17.35 10.28 -3.60
CA GLY A 36 -16.28 9.33 -3.78
C GLY A 36 -16.20 8.30 -2.66
N LEU A 37 -15.48 7.21 -2.94
CA LEU A 37 -15.13 6.19 -1.96
C LEU A 37 -13.68 6.40 -1.54
N VAL A 38 -13.46 6.74 -0.28
CA VAL A 38 -12.13 6.78 0.31
C VAL A 38 -11.79 5.42 0.95
N TRP A 39 -10.52 5.03 0.88
CA TRP A 39 -10.01 3.85 1.59
C TRP A 39 -10.19 4.04 3.10
N TRP A 40 -10.66 3.03 3.84
CA TRP A 40 -10.94 3.17 5.27
C TRP A 40 -9.83 2.57 6.16
N HIS A 41 -9.50 3.26 7.25
CA HIS A 41 -8.71 2.73 8.36
C HIS A 41 -9.37 3.14 9.69
N GLN A 42 -10.33 2.34 10.15
CA GLN A 42 -10.91 2.25 11.50
C GLN A 42 -11.38 3.50 12.28
N GLU A 43 -11.16 4.74 11.82
CA GLU A 43 -11.51 5.94 12.58
C GLU A 43 -12.97 6.38 12.37
N PRO A 44 -13.58 7.03 13.39
CA PRO A 44 -14.85 7.73 13.22
C PRO A 44 -14.66 8.89 12.25
N TRP A 45 -15.49 8.92 11.21
CA TRP A 45 -15.40 9.91 10.13
C TRP A 45 -16.46 10.98 10.31
N PRO A 46 -16.13 12.28 10.28
CA PRO A 46 -17.13 13.33 10.36
C PRO A 46 -18.04 13.30 9.12
N VAL A 47 -19.35 13.33 9.32
CA VAL A 47 -20.35 13.30 8.23
C VAL A 47 -20.25 14.55 7.34
N ASP A 48 -19.81 15.67 7.92
CA ASP A 48 -19.66 16.95 7.21
C ASP A 48 -18.27 17.14 6.57
N LEU A 49 -17.40 16.13 6.61
CA LEU A 49 -16.06 16.26 6.04
C LEU A 49 -16.14 16.30 4.51
N LEU A 50 -15.70 17.42 3.95
CA LEU A 50 -15.54 17.63 2.52
C LEU A 50 -14.06 17.47 2.15
N LEU A 51 -13.73 16.43 1.38
CA LEU A 51 -12.36 16.17 0.94
C LEU A 51 -11.97 17.09 -0.23
N PRO A 52 -10.68 17.48 -0.36
CA PRO A 52 -10.20 18.21 -1.52
C PRO A 52 -10.29 17.36 -2.79
N ALA A 53 -10.36 18.00 -3.96
CA ALA A 53 -10.38 17.32 -5.27
C ALA A 53 -9.12 16.44 -5.51
N SER A 54 -8.03 16.72 -4.79
CA SER A 54 -6.79 15.94 -4.85
C SER A 54 -6.81 14.68 -3.97
N ALA A 55 -7.91 14.40 -3.26
CA ALA A 55 -7.98 13.23 -2.38
C ALA A 55 -7.98 11.93 -3.20
N PRO A 56 -7.27 10.87 -2.73
CA PRO A 56 -7.27 9.59 -3.40
C PRO A 56 -8.57 8.83 -3.12
N VAL A 57 -9.54 9.00 -4.02
CA VAL A 57 -10.86 8.36 -3.94
C VAL A 57 -11.20 7.66 -5.24
N VAL A 58 -12.08 6.67 -5.17
CA VAL A 58 -12.82 6.20 -6.36
C VAL A 58 -14.01 7.14 -6.54
N VAL A 59 -13.98 7.96 -7.59
CA VAL A 59 -15.08 8.88 -7.91
C VAL A 59 -16.31 8.10 -8.35
N LEU A 60 -17.46 8.44 -7.80
CA LEU A 60 -18.73 7.78 -8.09
C LEU A 60 -19.61 8.67 -8.96
N PHE A 61 -20.18 8.09 -10.01
CA PHE A 61 -21.16 8.74 -10.87
C PHE A 61 -22.49 7.98 -10.80
N PRO A 62 -23.55 8.52 -10.17
CA PRO A 62 -24.82 7.81 -10.04
C PRO A 62 -25.46 7.55 -11.42
N ARG A 63 -25.92 6.32 -11.67
CA ARG A 63 -26.79 5.98 -12.83
C ARG A 63 -28.21 5.66 -12.38
N GLY A 64 -29.17 6.24 -13.10
CA GLY A 64 -30.59 5.98 -12.92
C GLY A 64 -31.29 6.92 -11.93
N PRO A 65 -32.63 6.96 -11.96
CA PRO A 65 -33.42 7.81 -11.06
C PRO A 65 -33.26 7.36 -9.60
N GLY A 66 -33.14 8.31 -8.66
CA GLY A 66 -33.07 8.02 -7.22
C GLY A 66 -31.68 7.64 -6.70
N ARG A 67 -30.69 7.41 -7.59
CA ARG A 67 -29.36 6.91 -7.21
C ARG A 67 -28.51 7.95 -6.49
N ASP A 68 -28.69 9.22 -6.83
CA ASP A 68 -27.96 10.31 -6.19
C ASP A 68 -28.43 10.49 -4.74
N GLU A 69 -29.74 10.52 -4.50
CA GLU A 69 -30.30 10.56 -3.14
C GLU A 69 -29.86 9.35 -2.32
N GLU A 70 -29.91 8.16 -2.92
CA GLU A 70 -29.49 6.91 -2.25
C GLU A 70 -28.03 6.95 -1.76
N LEU A 71 -27.13 7.55 -2.56
CA LEU A 71 -25.72 7.72 -2.19
C LEU A 71 -25.56 8.84 -1.14
N ILE A 72 -26.26 9.96 -1.28
CA ILE A 72 -26.19 11.06 -0.30
C ILE A 72 -26.60 10.58 1.10
N ASP A 73 -27.64 9.76 1.20
CA ASP A 73 -28.12 9.21 2.48
C ASP A 73 -27.10 8.27 3.16
N ARG A 74 -26.11 7.76 2.41
CA ARG A 74 -25.06 6.86 2.89
C ARG A 74 -23.72 7.55 3.13
N ILE A 75 -23.64 8.88 3.07
CA ILE A 75 -22.39 9.58 3.36
C ILE A 75 -21.92 9.23 4.78
N GLY A 76 -20.64 8.89 4.89
CA GLY A 76 -20.02 8.38 6.12
C GLY A 76 -20.18 6.87 6.32
N HIS A 77 -21.06 6.19 5.59
CA HIS A 77 -21.23 4.74 5.68
C HIS A 77 -20.14 4.01 4.88
N ARG A 78 -19.87 2.76 5.29
CA ARG A 78 -19.05 1.85 4.49
C ARG A 78 -19.94 1.14 3.50
N VAL A 79 -19.56 1.18 2.23
CA VAL A 79 -20.38 0.67 1.15
C VAL A 79 -19.54 -0.12 0.15
N LEU A 80 -20.22 -1.05 -0.51
CA LEU A 80 -19.77 -1.71 -1.73
C LEU A 80 -20.59 -1.11 -2.87
N ALA A 81 -19.92 -0.48 -3.82
CA ALA A 81 -20.52 0.04 -5.04
C ALA A 81 -20.17 -0.90 -6.20
N THR A 82 -21.15 -1.21 -7.04
CA THR A 82 -20.92 -1.89 -8.33
C THR A 82 -21.49 -1.07 -9.47
N GLY A 83 -20.88 -1.23 -10.64
CA GLY A 83 -21.34 -0.59 -11.86
C GLY A 83 -20.32 -0.67 -12.97
N MET A 84 -20.39 0.26 -13.91
CA MET A 84 -19.50 0.30 -15.08
C MET A 84 -18.32 1.24 -14.84
N TRP A 85 -17.11 0.78 -15.11
CA TRP A 85 -15.92 1.62 -15.10
C TRP A 85 -15.80 2.40 -16.41
N SER A 86 -15.56 3.70 -16.32
CA SER A 86 -15.26 4.54 -17.48
C SER A 86 -14.51 5.79 -17.04
N ASP A 87 -13.45 6.14 -17.75
CA ASP A 87 -12.71 7.41 -17.58
C ASP A 87 -12.24 7.64 -16.12
N GLY A 88 -11.76 6.57 -15.47
CA GLY A 88 -11.29 6.62 -14.09
C GLY A 88 -12.40 6.75 -13.04
N LYS A 89 -13.67 6.62 -13.43
CA LYS A 89 -14.85 6.78 -12.57
C LYS A 89 -15.71 5.52 -12.58
N LEU A 90 -16.41 5.30 -11.47
CA LEU A 90 -17.39 4.22 -11.36
C LEU A 90 -18.79 4.76 -11.59
N HIS A 91 -19.42 4.37 -12.69
CA HIS A 91 -20.83 4.65 -12.97
C HIS A 91 -21.70 3.65 -12.20
N VAL A 92 -22.23 4.09 -11.06
CA VAL A 92 -22.83 3.23 -10.04
C VAL A 92 -24.21 2.75 -10.44
N ASP A 93 -24.35 1.43 -10.55
CA ASP A 93 -25.62 0.75 -10.78
C ASP A 93 -26.24 0.26 -9.46
N THR A 94 -25.43 -0.18 -8.50
CA THR A 94 -25.89 -0.61 -7.16
C THR A 94 -24.95 -0.14 -6.05
N VAL A 95 -25.51 0.14 -4.88
CA VAL A 95 -24.76 0.39 -3.65
C VAL A 95 -25.35 -0.41 -2.50
N THR A 96 -24.50 -1.06 -1.71
CA THR A 96 -24.93 -1.82 -0.53
C THR A 96 -24.06 -1.48 0.66
N ASP A 97 -24.67 -1.30 1.83
CA ASP A 97 -23.94 -1.09 3.07
C ASP A 97 -23.17 -2.35 3.44
N ILE A 98 -21.92 -2.17 3.88
CA ILE A 98 -21.08 -3.27 4.35
C ILE A 98 -20.99 -3.18 5.88
N THR A 99 -21.66 -4.10 6.55
CA THR A 99 -21.40 -4.45 7.94
C THR A 99 -20.38 -5.59 7.96
N LEU A 100 -19.10 -5.25 7.96
CA LEU A 100 -18.05 -6.26 8.13
C LEU A 100 -17.76 -6.49 9.62
N ALA A 101 -17.76 -7.77 10.00
CA ALA A 101 -17.02 -8.29 11.14
C ALA A 101 -15.56 -7.80 11.07
N GLU A 102 -14.92 -7.63 12.22
CA GLU A 102 -13.53 -7.22 12.37
C GLU A 102 -12.66 -7.78 11.23
N SER A 103 -12.06 -6.90 10.41
CA SER A 103 -11.19 -7.34 9.32
C SER A 103 -10.15 -8.33 9.88
N PRO A 104 -10.00 -9.54 9.29
CA PRO A 104 -8.95 -10.47 9.70
C PRO A 104 -7.55 -9.90 9.45
N LEU A 105 -7.46 -8.92 8.55
CA LEU A 105 -6.35 -7.99 8.47
C LEU A 105 -6.66 -6.85 9.44
N GLN A 106 -6.38 -7.09 10.72
CA GLN A 106 -5.81 -6.01 11.50
C GLN A 106 -4.67 -5.49 10.64
N VAL A 107 -4.86 -4.32 10.01
CA VAL A 107 -3.78 -3.35 9.91
C VAL A 107 -3.16 -3.45 11.29
N PRO A 108 -1.90 -3.89 11.46
CA PRO A 108 -1.26 -3.59 12.71
C PRO A 108 -1.49 -2.09 12.81
N VAL A 109 -2.39 -1.68 13.72
CA VAL A 109 -2.43 -0.32 14.27
C VAL A 109 -1.00 0.07 14.19
N GLU A 110 -0.70 1.09 13.36
CA GLU A 110 0.65 1.63 13.23
C GLU A 110 1.26 1.37 14.58
N SER A 111 2.17 0.39 14.65
CA SER A 111 2.87 0.18 15.90
C SER A 111 3.57 1.50 15.96
N GLN A 112 2.98 2.47 16.68
CA GLN A 112 3.43 3.85 16.76
C GLN A 112 4.91 3.68 16.77
N PRO A 113 5.64 4.09 15.71
CA PRO A 113 6.99 3.59 15.49
C PRO A 113 7.67 3.66 16.85
N PRO A 114 7.93 2.50 17.51
CA PRO A 114 8.00 2.40 18.96
C PRO A 114 8.87 3.53 19.40
N PRO A 115 8.34 4.48 20.22
CA PRO A 115 8.70 5.89 20.21
C PRO A 115 10.15 5.96 19.85
N MET A 116 10.48 6.39 18.61
CA MET A 116 11.83 6.27 18.09
C MET A 116 12.74 6.89 19.13
N HIS A 117 13.30 6.06 20.03
CA HIS A 117 14.35 6.46 20.91
C HIS A 117 15.40 6.86 19.90
N PRO A 118 15.74 8.16 19.83
CA PRO A 118 16.60 8.66 18.78
C PRO A 118 17.78 7.71 18.74
N VAL A 119 17.98 7.08 17.58
CA VAL A 119 19.15 6.23 17.38
C VAL A 119 20.32 7.09 17.81
N ASP A 120 20.99 6.69 18.88
CA ASP A 120 22.06 7.49 19.45
C ASP A 120 23.13 7.72 18.38
N GLU A 121 23.87 8.80 18.53
CA GLU A 121 24.82 9.23 17.51
C GLU A 121 25.87 8.15 17.21
N ALA A 122 26.23 7.35 18.22
CA ALA A 122 27.15 6.23 18.08
C ALA A 122 26.59 5.11 17.19
N THR A 123 25.34 4.72 17.39
CA THR A 123 24.65 3.73 16.56
C THR A 123 24.49 4.24 15.14
N ARG A 124 24.11 5.51 14.98
CA ARG A 124 23.98 6.15 13.65
C ARG A 124 25.31 6.19 12.91
N ALA A 125 26.42 6.49 13.60
CA ALA A 125 27.75 6.52 13.00
C ALA A 125 28.18 5.17 12.42
N VAL A 126 27.67 4.06 12.96
CA VAL A 126 27.90 2.71 12.42
C VAL A 126 26.90 2.34 11.34
N GLU A 127 25.62 2.69 11.50
CA GLU A 127 24.55 2.32 10.57
C GLU A 127 24.58 3.09 9.26
N SER A 128 24.82 4.41 9.30
CA SER A 128 24.75 5.26 8.11
C SER A 128 25.68 4.79 6.98
N PRO A 129 26.96 4.48 7.23
CA PRO A 129 27.84 3.97 6.17
C PRO A 129 27.34 2.66 5.56
N LEU A 130 26.69 1.79 6.33
CA LEU A 130 26.13 0.53 5.83
C LEU A 130 24.93 0.75 4.91
N PHE A 131 24.10 1.76 5.19
CA PHE A 131 23.03 2.18 4.29
C PHE A 131 23.59 2.85 3.04
N GLU A 132 24.54 3.77 3.19
CA GLU A 132 25.16 4.52 2.07
C GLU A 132 25.88 3.60 1.09
N THR A 133 26.53 2.54 1.59
CA THR A 133 27.21 1.54 0.76
C THR A 133 26.29 0.45 0.23
N GLY A 134 25.00 0.45 0.61
CA GLY A 134 24.03 -0.56 0.21
C GLY A 134 24.23 -1.93 0.86
N VAL A 135 25.13 -2.06 1.85
CA VAL A 135 25.34 -3.29 2.63
C VAL A 135 24.08 -3.61 3.46
N MET A 136 23.47 -2.59 4.06
CA MET A 136 22.21 -2.69 4.80
C MET A 136 21.12 -1.94 4.03
N LEU A 137 20.03 -2.64 3.73
CA LEU A 137 18.90 -2.07 2.99
C LEU A 137 17.75 -1.65 3.89
N TRP A 138 17.61 -2.33 5.03
CA TRP A 138 16.55 -2.05 5.97
C TRP A 138 16.93 -2.50 7.38
N ARG A 139 16.36 -1.81 8.37
CA ARG A 139 16.47 -2.17 9.78
C ARG A 139 15.15 -1.91 10.49
N VAL A 140 14.64 -2.91 11.18
CA VAL A 140 13.40 -2.81 11.96
C VAL A 140 13.55 -3.48 13.32
N ARG A 141 12.89 -2.89 14.32
CA ARG A 141 12.71 -3.52 15.63
C ARG A 141 11.45 -4.35 15.60
N ARG A 142 11.52 -5.61 16.02
CA ARG A 142 10.32 -6.46 16.19
C ARG A 142 10.35 -7.17 17.53
N VAL A 143 9.18 -7.50 18.05
CA VAL A 143 9.03 -8.35 19.22
C VAL A 143 8.81 -9.78 18.73
N ALA A 144 9.71 -10.69 19.07
CA ALA A 144 9.58 -12.10 18.75
C ALA A 144 8.41 -12.73 19.54
N PRO A 145 7.86 -13.89 19.12
CA PRO A 145 6.75 -14.56 19.80
C PRO A 145 6.96 -14.85 21.31
N GLY A 146 8.20 -14.83 21.80
CA GLY A 146 8.57 -14.95 23.21
C GLY A 146 8.70 -13.63 23.97
N GLY A 147 8.30 -12.49 23.40
CA GLY A 147 8.41 -11.16 24.02
C GLY A 147 9.79 -10.52 23.92
N LEU A 148 10.77 -11.19 23.31
CA LEU A 148 12.13 -10.68 23.14
C LEU A 148 12.20 -9.67 21.98
N GLU A 149 12.81 -8.51 22.21
CA GLU A 149 13.05 -7.53 21.16
C GLU A 149 14.25 -7.91 20.27
N GLU A 150 13.99 -8.07 18.98
CA GLU A 150 15.00 -8.33 17.95
C GLU A 150 15.21 -7.09 17.05
N ILE A 151 16.45 -6.91 16.61
CA ILE A 151 16.82 -6.00 15.51
C ILE A 151 16.96 -6.84 14.26
N VAL A 152 16.02 -6.67 13.32
CA VAL A 152 16.05 -7.35 12.03
C VAL A 152 16.67 -6.43 11.00
N VAL A 153 17.69 -6.94 10.32
CA VAL A 153 18.42 -6.27 9.25
C VAL A 153 18.29 -7.09 7.98
N SER A 154 17.93 -6.43 6.89
CA SER A 154 18.05 -7.01 5.54
C SER A 154 19.30 -6.46 4.89
N ALA A 155 20.23 -7.34 4.50
CA ALA A 155 21.56 -6.98 4.06
C ALA A 155 21.93 -7.64 2.73
N THR A 156 22.66 -6.93 1.88
CA THR A 156 23.25 -7.50 0.65
C THR A 156 24.54 -8.25 0.94
N ASP A 157 25.27 -7.88 2.01
CA ASP A 157 26.45 -8.58 2.54
C ASP A 157 26.24 -8.89 4.03
N VAL A 158 25.73 -10.09 4.31
CA VAL A 158 25.47 -10.57 5.67
C VAL A 158 26.75 -10.60 6.53
N PRO A 159 27.89 -11.15 6.08
CA PRO A 159 29.14 -11.09 6.85
C PRO A 159 29.58 -9.67 7.24
N ALA A 160 29.51 -8.70 6.33
CA ALA A 160 29.88 -7.32 6.63
C ALA A 160 28.92 -6.66 7.62
N ALA A 161 27.61 -6.83 7.42
CA ALA A 161 26.60 -6.33 8.34
C ALA A 161 26.77 -6.93 9.74
N LEU A 162 26.99 -8.24 9.85
CA LEU A 162 27.23 -8.90 11.14
C LEU A 162 28.47 -8.34 11.83
N ARG A 163 29.60 -8.19 11.12
CA ARG A 163 30.84 -7.66 11.73
C ARG A 163 30.65 -6.26 12.29
N ALA A 164 29.92 -5.40 11.58
CA ALA A 164 29.69 -4.02 11.99
C ALA A 164 28.64 -3.89 13.11
N LEU A 165 27.57 -4.67 13.05
CA LEU A 165 26.39 -4.50 13.91
C LEU A 165 26.37 -5.40 15.15
N SER A 166 27.09 -6.53 15.15
CA SER A 166 27.16 -7.42 16.32
C SER A 166 27.67 -6.72 17.59
N PRO A 167 28.67 -5.81 17.52
CA PRO A 167 29.10 -5.05 18.70
C PRO A 167 28.02 -4.14 19.30
N LEU A 168 27.04 -3.70 18.48
CA LEU A 168 25.96 -2.80 18.91
C LEU A 168 24.75 -3.57 19.45
N TYR A 169 24.39 -4.66 18.79
CA TYR A 169 23.10 -5.33 19.02
C TYR A 169 23.22 -6.73 19.64
N GLY A 170 24.42 -7.32 19.62
CA GLY A 170 24.69 -8.63 20.19
C GLY A 170 23.68 -9.70 19.77
N GLU A 171 23.16 -10.43 20.74
CA GLU A 171 22.21 -11.54 20.53
C GLU A 171 20.84 -11.10 19.98
N ARG A 172 20.52 -9.80 20.03
CA ARG A 172 19.28 -9.24 19.48
C ARG A 172 19.33 -9.11 17.97
N LEU A 173 20.50 -9.19 17.35
CA LEU A 173 20.66 -9.00 15.92
C LEU A 173 20.21 -10.24 15.13
N ARG A 174 19.40 -10.01 14.10
CA ARG A 174 19.05 -10.96 13.07
C ARG A 174 19.34 -10.33 11.71
N VAL A 175 20.29 -10.89 10.98
CA VAL A 175 20.65 -10.40 9.64
C VAL A 175 20.19 -11.43 8.62
N TYR A 176 19.39 -10.99 7.66
CA TYR A 176 18.91 -11.81 6.55
C TYR A 176 19.55 -11.35 5.25
N GLN A 177 19.91 -12.30 4.39
CA GLN A 177 20.38 -12.01 3.05
C GLN A 177 19.22 -11.47 2.22
N SER A 178 19.37 -10.26 1.71
CA SER A 178 18.45 -9.67 0.76
C SER A 178 18.66 -10.28 -0.63
N PRO A 179 17.57 -10.65 -1.35
CA PRO A 179 17.63 -10.96 -2.77
C PRO A 179 17.71 -9.70 -3.65
N TRP A 180 17.48 -8.52 -3.08
CA TRP A 180 17.48 -7.23 -3.78
C TRP A 180 18.74 -6.43 -3.48
N THR A 181 19.10 -5.54 -4.39
CA THR A 181 20.08 -4.46 -4.18
C THR A 181 19.40 -3.16 -3.75
N ALA A 182 20.21 -2.18 -3.30
CA ALA A 182 19.73 -0.83 -3.05
C ALA A 182 19.15 -0.18 -4.32
N ASP A 183 19.79 -0.41 -5.46
CA ASP A 183 19.34 0.12 -6.76
C ASP A 183 18.01 -0.48 -7.19
N ASP A 184 17.76 -1.77 -6.93
CA ASP A 184 16.47 -2.39 -7.23
C ASP A 184 15.35 -1.68 -6.47
N LEU A 185 15.52 -1.53 -5.15
CA LEU A 185 14.56 -0.86 -4.28
C LEU A 185 14.38 0.62 -4.68
N ALA A 186 15.45 1.32 -5.02
CA ALA A 186 15.39 2.71 -5.48
C ALA A 186 14.61 2.87 -6.79
N ARG A 187 14.75 1.92 -7.73
CA ARG A 187 13.94 1.91 -8.97
C ARG A 187 12.45 1.73 -8.67
N LEU A 188 12.09 0.83 -7.75
CA LEU A 188 10.70 0.64 -7.33
C LEU A 188 10.16 1.89 -6.60
N ASP A 189 10.96 2.49 -5.72
CA ASP A 189 10.60 3.71 -4.99
C ASP A 189 10.35 4.88 -5.95
N ALA A 190 11.15 5.02 -7.00
CA ALA A 190 10.94 6.03 -8.03
C ALA A 190 9.62 5.83 -8.79
N VAL A 191 9.27 4.57 -9.13
CA VAL A 191 7.98 4.25 -9.77
C VAL A 191 6.82 4.57 -8.83
N ILE A 192 6.89 4.17 -7.55
CA ILE A 192 5.86 4.48 -6.55
C ILE A 192 5.73 6.00 -6.35
N ALA A 193 6.83 6.74 -6.35
CA ALA A 193 6.86 8.20 -6.21
C ALA A 193 6.22 8.91 -7.41
N ALA A 194 6.33 8.33 -8.60
CA ALA A 194 5.76 8.88 -9.83
C ALA A 194 4.25 8.61 -9.99
N VAL A 195 3.65 7.72 -9.19
CA VAL A 195 2.20 7.50 -9.21
C VAL A 195 1.47 8.77 -8.78
N GLU A 196 0.45 9.17 -9.55
CA GLU A 196 -0.38 10.33 -9.26
C GLU A 196 -0.93 10.30 -7.82
N PRO A 197 -0.83 11.40 -7.04
CA PRO A 197 -1.32 11.42 -5.66
C PRO A 197 -2.80 11.07 -5.51
N THR A 198 -3.64 11.42 -6.49
CA THR A 198 -5.08 11.08 -6.54
C THR A 198 -5.35 9.60 -6.76
N ARG A 199 -4.34 8.82 -7.18
CA ARG A 199 -4.45 7.37 -7.36
C ARG A 199 -3.80 6.59 -6.23
N ARG A 200 -2.94 7.22 -5.44
CA ARG A 200 -2.13 6.57 -4.40
C ARG A 200 -2.64 6.93 -3.02
N HIS A 201 -3.19 5.95 -2.31
CA HIS A 201 -3.64 6.11 -0.93
C HIS A 201 -2.48 6.06 0.05
N ALA A 202 -1.65 5.01 -0.03
CA ALA A 202 -0.52 4.82 0.85
C ALA A 202 0.63 4.11 0.14
N GLY A 203 1.84 4.50 0.49
CA GLY A 203 3.08 3.78 0.17
C GLY A 203 3.77 3.41 1.48
N GLY A 204 4.39 2.23 1.51
CA GLY A 204 5.13 1.79 2.68
C GLY A 204 6.16 0.74 2.33
N ALA A 205 6.94 0.35 3.34
CA ALA A 205 7.86 -0.76 3.25
C ALA A 205 7.61 -1.72 4.41
N GLY A 206 7.90 -2.98 4.18
CA GLY A 206 7.81 -4.02 5.19
C GLY A 206 8.93 -5.04 5.00
N VAL A 207 9.01 -5.94 5.96
CA VAL A 207 9.94 -7.07 5.92
C VAL A 207 9.13 -8.35 6.11
N SER A 208 9.36 -9.36 5.27
CA SER A 208 8.72 -10.67 5.42
C SER A 208 9.26 -11.40 6.66
N PRO A 209 8.61 -12.49 7.11
CA PRO A 209 9.16 -13.32 8.19
C PRO A 209 10.59 -13.80 7.91
N GLU A 210 10.93 -14.01 6.64
CA GLU A 210 12.23 -14.44 6.11
C GLU A 210 13.23 -13.28 5.94
N GLY A 211 12.87 -12.05 6.32
CA GLY A 211 13.78 -10.91 6.26
C GLY A 211 13.86 -10.22 4.89
N ILE A 212 12.96 -10.55 3.95
CA ILE A 212 12.93 -9.94 2.63
C ILE A 212 12.21 -8.60 2.70
N VAL A 213 12.88 -7.55 2.24
CA VAL A 213 12.30 -6.21 2.14
C VAL A 213 11.33 -6.16 0.97
N TYR A 214 10.15 -5.61 1.20
CA TYR A 214 9.16 -5.36 0.16
C TYR A 214 8.58 -3.95 0.31
N ARG A 215 8.00 -3.43 -0.77
CA ARG A 215 7.16 -2.23 -0.77
C ARG A 215 5.70 -2.62 -0.77
N ARG A 216 4.88 -1.80 -0.12
CA ARG A 216 3.43 -1.91 -0.14
C ARG A 216 2.88 -0.67 -0.85
N LEU A 217 1.97 -0.88 -1.79
CA LEU A 217 1.30 0.18 -2.53
C LEU A 217 -0.21 -0.04 -2.47
N LEU A 218 -0.94 0.96 -1.98
CA LEU A 218 -2.42 0.96 -1.96
C LEU A 218 -2.91 1.99 -2.99
N LEU A 219 -3.72 1.53 -3.95
CA LEU A 219 -4.22 2.32 -5.08
C LEU A 219 -5.73 2.42 -5.10
N THR A 220 -6.28 3.54 -5.58
CA THR A 220 -7.73 3.64 -5.85
C THR A 220 -8.15 2.68 -6.97
N TYR A 221 -7.38 2.58 -8.04
CA TYR A 221 -7.54 1.59 -9.11
C TYR A 221 -6.19 1.31 -9.80
N LEU A 222 -6.13 0.22 -10.57
CA LEU A 222 -4.98 -0.13 -11.40
C LEU A 222 -5.40 -0.14 -12.87
N ASP A 223 -4.70 0.64 -13.70
CA ASP A 223 -4.86 0.61 -15.15
C ASP A 223 -3.76 -0.23 -15.83
N GLN A 224 -3.91 -0.45 -17.14
CA GLN A 224 -2.96 -1.24 -17.93
C GLN A 224 -1.54 -0.65 -17.93
N GLN A 225 -1.41 0.67 -17.99
CA GLN A 225 -0.11 1.33 -18.09
C GLN A 225 0.69 1.17 -16.80
N LEU A 226 0.06 1.43 -15.66
CA LEU A 226 0.67 1.24 -14.36
C LEU A 226 0.95 -0.24 -14.09
N ALA A 227 0.04 -1.15 -14.47
CA ALA A 227 0.27 -2.59 -14.34
C ALA A 227 1.50 -3.06 -15.12
N MET A 228 1.70 -2.60 -16.37
CA MET A 228 2.89 -2.90 -17.16
C MET A 228 4.17 -2.33 -16.55
N THR A 229 4.08 -1.18 -15.89
CA THR A 229 5.24 -0.58 -15.22
C THR A 229 5.60 -1.39 -13.97
N LEU A 230 4.60 -1.80 -13.20
CA LEU A 230 4.79 -2.56 -11.97
C LEU A 230 5.21 -4.01 -12.25
N SER A 231 4.84 -4.61 -13.38
CA SER A 231 5.22 -6.00 -13.74
C SER A 231 6.72 -6.21 -13.94
N ALA A 232 7.50 -5.13 -14.05
CA ALA A 232 8.96 -5.21 -14.06
C ALA A 232 9.57 -5.64 -12.70
N PHE A 233 8.79 -5.60 -11.61
CA PHE A 233 9.25 -5.92 -10.26
C PHE A 233 8.71 -7.26 -9.76
N PRO A 234 9.49 -8.11 -9.08
CA PRO A 234 8.99 -9.38 -8.52
C PRO A 234 7.84 -9.20 -7.53
N GLU A 235 7.03 -10.25 -7.35
CA GLU A 235 5.88 -10.25 -6.41
C GLU A 235 6.32 -10.09 -4.95
N GLU A 236 7.44 -10.70 -4.61
CA GLU A 236 8.04 -10.64 -3.29
C GLU A 236 8.57 -9.24 -2.95
N MET A 237 8.80 -8.40 -3.97
CA MET A 237 9.31 -7.04 -3.83
C MET A 237 8.21 -5.99 -3.71
N LEU A 238 7.01 -6.24 -4.27
CA LEU A 238 5.89 -5.32 -4.26
C LEU A 238 4.58 -6.03 -3.89
N LYS A 239 3.99 -5.63 -2.77
CA LYS A 239 2.61 -5.96 -2.40
C LYS A 239 1.66 -4.86 -2.84
N LEU A 240 0.72 -5.20 -3.72
CA LEU A 240 -0.25 -4.27 -4.27
C LEU A 240 -1.65 -4.58 -3.74
N GLU A 241 -2.36 -3.53 -3.31
CA GLU A 241 -3.78 -3.58 -2.98
C GLU A 241 -4.52 -2.47 -3.73
N VAL A 242 -5.70 -2.79 -4.26
CA VAL A 242 -6.46 -1.89 -5.13
C VAL A 242 -7.90 -1.78 -4.64
N GLN A 243 -8.45 -0.56 -4.61
CA GLN A 243 -9.77 -0.29 -4.04
C GLN A 243 -10.92 -0.64 -4.98
N ALA A 244 -10.76 -0.29 -6.26
CA ALA A 244 -11.65 -0.63 -7.36
C ALA A 244 -11.00 -1.68 -8.25
N GLN A 245 -11.74 -2.73 -8.57
CA GLN A 245 -11.24 -3.86 -9.35
C GLN A 245 -12.34 -4.42 -10.26
N PRO A 246 -11.97 -5.21 -11.29
CA PRO A 246 -12.92 -5.98 -12.07
C PRO A 246 -13.93 -6.76 -11.22
N ARG A 247 -15.20 -6.70 -11.60
CA ARG A 247 -16.21 -7.63 -11.08
C ARG A 247 -16.03 -8.99 -11.77
N ARG A 248 -15.92 -10.04 -10.98
CA ARG A 248 -15.82 -11.43 -11.46
C ARG A 248 -17.19 -12.07 -11.64
#